data_AF-A0A372UJL0-F1
#
_entry.id   AF-A0A372UJL0-F1
#
_cell.length_a   1.000
_cell.length_b   1.000
_cell.length_c   1.000
_cell.angle_alpha   90.00
_cell.angle_beta   90.00
_cell.angle_gamma   90.00
#
_symmetry.space_group_name_H-M   'P 1'
#
loop_
_entity.id
_entity.type
_entity.pdbx_description
1 polymer ?
#
loop_
_entity_poly.entity_id
_entity_poly.type
_entity_poly.pdbx_seq_one_letter_code
_entity_poly.pdbx_strand_id
1 'polypeptide(L)'
;MSVHLQIIVSCYHLLSIYIKNDDLSIGLKKVNNQLAVKTRTIEGSYLTAQVVEYGNLVWFRISANTKTTLNKGTEYKPFSISSSAPLFSVYRRITIDELKSFNFKIDQSGQVTIIPNVQIPEGTGINVSELYLKK
;
A
#
# COMPACT_ATOMS: atom_id res chain seq x y z
N MET A 1 -60.72 -1.82 8.52
CA MET A 1 -59.57 -2.32 7.74
C MET A 1 -59.61 -3.84 7.81
N SER A 2 -59.62 -4.57 6.69
CA SER A 2 -59.73 -6.04 6.70
C SER A 2 -58.47 -6.68 7.31
N VAL A 3 -58.63 -7.75 8.09
CA VAL A 3 -57.53 -8.52 8.70
C VAL A 3 -56.48 -8.91 7.65
N HIS A 4 -56.90 -9.22 6.42
CA HIS A 4 -55.99 -9.48 5.30
C HIS A 4 -55.10 -8.30 4.94
N LEU A 5 -55.62 -7.08 4.93
CA LEU A 5 -54.82 -5.89 4.61
C LEU A 5 -53.79 -5.59 5.70
N GLN A 6 -54.12 -5.89 6.95
CA GLN A 6 -53.25 -5.69 8.11
C GLN A 6 -52.09 -6.69 8.13
N ILE A 7 -52.35 -7.95 7.75
CA ILE A 7 -51.31 -8.98 7.56
C ILE A 7 -50.37 -8.60 6.42
N ILE A 8 -50.90 -8.15 5.28
CA ILE A 8 -50.08 -7.77 4.12
C ILE A 8 -49.11 -6.63 4.49
N VAL A 9 -49.59 -5.57 5.14
CA VAL A 9 -48.75 -4.43 5.55
C VAL A 9 -47.66 -4.85 6.54
N SER A 10 -47.99 -5.74 7.49
CA SER A 10 -47.02 -6.31 8.45
C SER A 10 -45.93 -7.12 7.75
N CYS A 11 -46.29 -7.98 6.79
CA CYS A 11 -45.33 -8.74 5.99
C CYS A 11 -44.41 -7.83 5.16
N TYR A 12 -44.94 -6.76 4.55
CA TYR A 12 -44.12 -5.77 3.83
C TYR A 12 -43.15 -5.04 4.76
N HIS A 13 -43.59 -4.65 5.97
CA HIS A 13 -42.71 -4.02 6.95
C HIS A 13 -41.55 -4.94 7.35
N LEU A 14 -41.85 -6.20 7.70
CA LEU A 14 -40.84 -7.19 8.08
C LEU A 14 -39.84 -7.46 6.93
N LEU A 15 -40.33 -7.60 5.70
CA LEU A 15 -39.48 -7.77 4.53
C LEU A 15 -38.57 -6.55 4.29
N SER A 16 -39.10 -5.33 4.46
CA SER A 16 -38.31 -4.10 4.30
C SER A 16 -37.21 -3.95 5.36
N ILE A 17 -37.47 -4.40 6.59
CA ILE A 17 -36.49 -4.41 7.69
C ILE A 17 -35.41 -5.45 7.40
N TYR A 18 -35.80 -6.64 6.94
CA TYR A 18 -34.87 -7.70 6.58
C TYR A 18 -33.89 -7.26 5.46
N ILE A 19 -34.41 -6.70 4.36
CA ILE A 19 -33.57 -6.21 3.24
C ILE A 19 -32.60 -5.12 3.72
N LYS A 20 -33.06 -4.15 4.53
CA LYS A 20 -32.18 -3.10 5.08
C LYS A 20 -31.06 -3.67 5.94
N ASN A 21 -31.36 -4.68 6.76
CA ASN A 21 -30.35 -5.31 7.62
C ASN A 21 -29.30 -6.10 6.80
N ASP A 22 -29.71 -6.73 5.70
CA ASP A 22 -28.77 -7.38 4.79
C ASP A 22 -27.84 -6.37 4.10
N ASP A 23 -28.37 -5.23 3.63
CA ASP A 23 -27.57 -4.15 3.04
C ASP A 23 -26.55 -3.58 4.03
N LEU A 24 -26.96 -3.37 5.28
CA LEU A 24 -26.08 -2.94 6.38
C LEU A 24 -24.98 -3.97 6.67
N SER A 25 -25.33 -5.25 6.74
CA SER A 25 -24.39 -6.35 6.95
C SER A 25 -23.35 -6.45 5.84
N ILE A 26 -23.78 -6.31 4.58
CA ILE A 26 -22.90 -6.27 3.40
C ILE A 26 -21.98 -5.04 3.46
N GLY A 27 -22.52 -3.87 3.83
CA GLY A 27 -21.75 -2.63 4.00
C GLY A 27 -20.67 -2.77 5.07
N LEU A 28 -21.01 -3.30 6.24
CA LEU A 28 -20.06 -3.55 7.33
C LEU A 28 -18.96 -4.54 6.94
N LYS A 29 -19.30 -5.62 6.24
CA LYS A 29 -18.30 -6.57 5.71
C LYS A 29 -17.34 -5.91 4.73
N LYS A 30 -17.83 -5.03 3.85
CA LYS A 30 -16.98 -4.27 2.91
C LYS A 30 -16.02 -3.35 3.65
N VAL A 31 -16.50 -2.59 4.63
CA VAL A 31 -15.67 -1.69 5.45
C VAL A 31 -14.63 -2.49 6.23
N ASN A 32 -15.02 -3.58 6.90
CA ASN A 32 -14.10 -4.42 7.66
C ASN A 32 -13.01 -5.04 6.77
N ASN A 33 -13.36 -5.52 5.57
CA ASN A 33 -12.38 -6.05 4.62
C ASN A 33 -11.43 -4.98 4.07
N GLN A 34 -11.87 -3.72 3.99
CA GLN A 34 -11.03 -2.59 3.63
C GLN A 34 -10.07 -2.21 4.77
N LEU A 35 -10.52 -2.33 6.02
CA LEU A 35 -9.75 -2.03 7.23
C LEU A 35 -8.95 -3.23 7.75
N ALA A 36 -8.75 -4.28 6.95
CA ALA A 36 -7.84 -5.36 7.29
C ALA A 36 -6.40 -4.97 6.92
N VAL A 37 -5.44 -5.26 7.81
CA VAL A 37 -4.02 -5.08 7.51
C VAL A 37 -3.59 -6.11 6.49
N LYS A 38 -3.00 -5.66 5.38
CA LYS A 38 -2.45 -6.52 4.33
C LYS A 38 -0.96 -6.29 4.21
N THR A 39 -0.17 -7.33 4.40
CA THR A 39 1.29 -7.27 4.30
C THR A 39 1.76 -8.15 3.17
N ARG A 40 2.70 -7.65 2.36
CA ARG A 40 3.43 -8.45 1.38
C ARG A 40 4.90 -8.06 1.32
N THR A 41 5.73 -9.04 1.00
CA THR A 41 7.15 -8.85 0.71
C THR A 41 7.35 -8.87 -0.80
N ILE A 42 8.23 -7.99 -1.29
CA ILE A 42 8.57 -7.87 -2.72
C ILE A 42 10.06 -8.08 -2.84
N GLU A 43 10.43 -9.16 -3.52
CA GLU A 43 11.81 -9.47 -3.86
C GLU A 43 12.19 -8.78 -5.18
N GLY A 44 13.11 -7.83 -5.11
CA GLY A 44 13.72 -7.20 -6.27
C GLY A 44 15.10 -7.79 -6.56
N SER A 45 15.62 -7.48 -7.75
CA SER A 45 16.97 -7.90 -8.19
C SER A 45 18.08 -7.35 -7.30
N TYR A 46 17.85 -6.20 -6.67
CA TYR A 46 18.87 -5.49 -5.90
C TYR A 46 18.60 -5.43 -4.40
N LEU A 47 17.33 -5.50 -4.01
CA LEU A 47 16.83 -5.22 -2.66
C LEU A 47 15.54 -6.02 -2.40
N THR A 48 15.14 -6.07 -1.14
CA THR A 48 13.84 -6.60 -0.71
C THR A 48 13.05 -5.48 -0.03
N ALA A 49 11.77 -5.37 -0.35
CA ALA A 49 10.86 -4.41 0.25
C ALA A 49 9.67 -5.09 0.92
N GLN A 50 9.00 -4.38 1.81
CA GLN A 50 7.73 -4.75 2.40
C GLN A 50 6.71 -3.65 2.13
N VAL A 51 5.49 -4.05 1.79
CA VAL A 51 4.34 -3.15 1.66
C VAL A 51 3.29 -3.60 2.65
N VAL A 52 2.91 -2.70 3.54
CA VAL A 52 1.82 -2.89 4.51
C VAL A 52 0.71 -1.91 4.15
N GLU A 53 -0.52 -2.39 4.05
CA GLU A 53 -1.69 -1.58 3.70
C GLU A 53 -2.76 -1.68 4.78
N TYR A 54 -3.41 -0.55 5.06
CA TYR A 54 -4.60 -0.46 5.91
C TYR A 54 -5.57 0.53 5.27
N GLY A 55 -6.64 0.03 4.65
CA GLY A 55 -7.48 0.84 3.76
C GLY A 55 -6.66 1.47 2.63
N ASN A 56 -6.66 2.80 2.58
CA ASN A 56 -5.89 3.59 1.61
C ASN A 56 -4.53 4.03 2.14
N LEU A 57 -4.20 3.75 3.41
CA LEU A 57 -2.89 4.02 3.95
C LEU A 57 -1.92 2.91 3.54
N VAL A 58 -0.75 3.29 3.07
CA VAL A 58 0.33 2.37 2.70
C VAL A 58 1.59 2.77 3.43
N TRP A 59 2.21 1.77 4.06
CA TRP A 59 3.55 1.85 4.59
C TRP A 59 4.47 1.00 3.71
N PHE A 60 5.37 1.67 3.01
CA PHE A 60 6.41 1.06 2.18
C PHE A 60 7.73 1.06 2.96
N ARG A 61 8.39 -0.09 3.06
CA ARG A 61 9.64 -0.24 3.79
C ARG A 61 10.68 -1.00 2.97
N ILE A 62 11.91 -0.51 2.97
CA ILE A 62 13.11 -1.27 2.59
C ILE A 62 13.94 -1.41 3.87
N SER A 63 14.36 -2.64 4.18
CA SER A 63 15.23 -2.95 5.32
C SER A 63 16.03 -4.18 4.95
N ALA A 64 16.98 -4.00 4.04
CA ALA A 64 17.73 -5.09 3.43
C ALA A 64 19.12 -4.63 3.04
N ASN A 65 20.04 -5.57 2.91
CA ASN A 65 21.34 -5.31 2.32
C ASN A 65 21.23 -5.33 0.79
N THR A 66 22.03 -4.51 0.12
CA THR A 66 22.15 -4.54 -1.34
C THR A 66 22.66 -5.90 -1.82
N LYS A 67 22.02 -6.49 -2.83
CA LYS A 67 22.41 -7.78 -3.45
C LYS A 67 23.53 -7.63 -4.49
N THR A 68 23.87 -6.39 -4.86
CA THR A 68 24.95 -6.04 -5.79
C THR A 68 25.40 -4.60 -5.54
N THR A 69 26.51 -4.20 -6.16
CA THR A 69 27.00 -2.82 -6.10
C THR A 69 26.10 -1.88 -6.92
N LEU A 70 25.67 -0.77 -6.31
CA LEU A 70 24.93 0.28 -6.98
C LEU A 70 25.87 1.43 -7.35
N ASN A 71 25.98 1.72 -8.64
CA ASN A 71 26.91 2.71 -9.18
C ASN A 71 26.35 4.13 -9.07
N LYS A 72 27.24 5.10 -8.84
CA LYS A 72 26.90 6.51 -8.76
C LYS A 72 26.17 6.97 -10.03
N GLY A 73 25.06 7.67 -9.85
CA GLY A 73 24.30 8.30 -10.94
C GLY A 73 23.47 7.33 -11.78
N THR A 74 23.63 6.02 -11.60
CA THR A 74 22.82 5.02 -12.31
C THR A 74 21.41 4.96 -11.74
N GLU A 75 20.40 4.97 -12.61
CA GLU A 75 19.00 4.81 -12.21
C GLU A 75 18.66 3.33 -12.07
N TYR A 76 18.28 2.92 -10.85
CA TYR A 76 17.82 1.56 -10.55
C TYR A 76 16.32 1.55 -10.29
N LYS A 77 15.64 0.54 -10.84
CA LYS A 77 14.18 0.33 -10.72
C LYS A 77 13.87 -0.98 -9.99
N PRO A 78 14.14 -1.07 -8.67
CA PRO A 78 14.13 -2.34 -7.95
C PRO A 78 12.73 -2.97 -7.80
N PHE A 79 11.66 -2.16 -7.81
CA PHE A 79 10.31 -2.64 -7.52
C PHE A 79 9.25 -1.90 -8.32
N SER A 80 8.15 -2.59 -8.60
CA SER A 80 6.89 -1.98 -9.03
C SER A 80 5.80 -2.34 -8.03
N ILE A 81 5.12 -1.33 -7.50
CA ILE A 81 4.04 -1.45 -6.50
C ILE A 81 2.74 -0.84 -7.01
N SER A 82 2.39 -1.11 -8.27
CA SER A 82 1.25 -0.48 -8.97
C SER A 82 -0.09 -0.60 -8.24
N SER A 83 -0.36 -1.73 -7.57
CA SER A 83 -1.58 -1.92 -6.76
C SER A 83 -1.63 -1.09 -5.47
N SER A 84 -0.50 -0.49 -5.08
CA SER A 84 -0.36 0.41 -3.95
C SER A 84 0.31 1.72 -4.38
N ALA A 85 0.11 2.14 -5.63
CA ALA A 85 0.71 3.36 -6.13
C ALA A 85 0.27 4.58 -5.31
N PRO A 86 1.19 5.49 -4.96
CA PRO A 86 0.86 6.63 -4.12
C PRO A 86 0.00 7.66 -4.88
N LEU A 87 -0.86 8.36 -4.15
CA LEU A 87 -1.68 9.45 -4.66
C LEU A 87 -0.81 10.60 -5.18
N PHE A 88 0.29 10.90 -4.49
CA PHE A 88 1.31 11.87 -4.89
C PHE A 88 2.66 11.21 -4.98
N SER A 89 3.51 11.65 -5.91
CA SER A 89 4.86 11.08 -6.01
C SER A 89 5.66 11.36 -4.73
N VAL A 90 6.35 10.35 -4.21
CA VAL A 90 7.30 10.50 -3.10
C VAL A 90 8.67 10.74 -3.70
N TYR A 91 9.38 11.78 -3.25
CA TYR A 91 10.74 12.06 -3.67
C TYR A 91 11.55 12.64 -2.51
N ARG A 92 12.67 11.99 -2.16
CA ARG A 92 13.58 12.49 -1.12
C ARG A 92 14.97 11.88 -1.24
N ARG A 93 15.96 12.56 -0.67
CA ARG A 93 17.27 11.97 -0.43
C ARG A 93 17.21 11.06 0.80
N ILE A 94 17.80 9.87 0.68
CA ILE A 94 18.02 8.94 1.78
C ILE A 94 19.51 8.92 2.07
N THR A 95 19.87 9.27 3.29
CA THR A 95 21.24 9.15 3.81
C THR A 95 21.38 7.78 4.47
N ILE A 96 22.40 7.02 4.06
CA ILE A 96 22.77 5.73 4.66
C ILE A 96 23.75 5.99 5.79
N ASP A 97 24.79 6.77 5.51
CA ASP A 97 25.82 7.22 6.46
C ASP A 97 26.37 8.59 6.01
N GLU A 98 27.38 9.11 6.70
CA GLU A 98 27.98 10.43 6.41
C GLU A 98 28.51 10.59 4.98
N LEU A 99 28.82 9.47 4.30
CA LEU A 99 29.42 9.46 2.96
C LEU A 99 28.45 8.97 1.89
N LYS A 100 27.47 8.14 2.25
CA LYS A 100 26.58 7.45 1.31
C LYS A 100 25.15 7.97 1.39
N SER A 101 24.62 8.33 0.22
CA SER A 101 23.22 8.67 0.05
C SER A 101 22.73 8.31 -1.35
N PHE A 102 21.42 8.25 -1.51
CA PHE A 102 20.77 8.11 -2.81
C PHE A 102 19.49 8.94 -2.88
N ASN A 103 19.08 9.31 -4.08
CA ASN A 103 17.75 9.88 -4.29
C ASN A 103 16.76 8.73 -4.46
N PHE A 104 15.70 8.78 -3.67
CA PHE A 104 14.63 7.80 -3.65
C PHE A 104 13.36 8.41 -4.23
N LYS A 105 12.69 7.66 -5.10
CA LYS A 105 11.42 8.07 -5.69
C LYS A 105 10.43 6.91 -5.69
N ILE A 106 9.17 7.19 -5.39
CA ILE A 106 8.03 6.37 -5.80
C ILE A 106 7.14 7.27 -6.64
N ASP A 107 7.01 6.98 -7.93
CA ASP A 107 6.12 7.75 -8.77
C ASP A 107 4.65 7.31 -8.62
N GLN A 108 3.74 8.08 -9.20
CA GLN A 108 2.30 7.83 -9.18
C GLN A 108 1.84 6.56 -9.92
N SER A 109 2.74 5.85 -10.62
CA SER A 109 2.48 4.52 -11.18
C SER A 109 2.89 3.40 -10.21
N GLY A 110 3.55 3.75 -9.10
CA GLY A 110 4.11 2.82 -8.14
C GLY A 110 5.49 2.31 -8.55
N GLN A 111 6.15 2.89 -9.56
CA GLN A 111 7.54 2.54 -9.86
C GLN A 111 8.44 3.13 -8.78
N VAL A 112 9.21 2.27 -8.13
CA VAL A 112 10.25 2.66 -7.18
C VAL A 112 11.55 2.86 -7.92
N THR A 113 12.21 3.99 -7.68
CA THR A 113 13.49 4.34 -8.31
C THR A 113 14.51 4.76 -7.25
N ILE A 114 15.75 4.30 -7.41
CA ILE A 114 16.91 4.65 -6.58
C ILE A 114 18.02 5.16 -7.49
N ILE A 115 18.59 6.33 -7.16
CA ILE A 115 19.74 6.92 -7.87
C ILE A 115 20.84 7.22 -6.85
N PRO A 116 21.89 6.39 -6.77
CA PRO A 116 22.99 6.62 -5.82
C PRO A 116 23.75 7.92 -6.09
N ASN A 117 23.98 8.73 -5.05
CA ASN A 117 24.79 9.95 -5.16
C ASN A 117 26.29 9.64 -5.10
N VAL A 118 26.64 8.46 -4.61
CA VAL A 118 27.97 7.85 -4.58
C VAL A 118 27.83 6.35 -4.86
N GLN A 119 28.93 5.63 -5.06
CA GLN A 119 28.89 4.18 -5.17
C GLN A 119 28.47 3.56 -3.82
N ILE A 120 27.50 2.64 -3.87
CA ILE A 120 27.02 1.88 -2.71
C ILE A 120 27.44 0.42 -2.92
N PRO A 121 28.43 -0.08 -2.17
CA PRO A 121 28.89 -1.46 -2.30
C PRO A 121 27.79 -2.49 -2.04
N GLU A 122 27.95 -3.68 -2.62
CA GLU A 122 27.18 -4.86 -2.23
C GLU A 122 27.25 -5.10 -0.71
N GLY A 123 26.18 -5.62 -0.12
CA GLY A 123 26.09 -5.88 1.32
C GLY A 123 25.78 -4.63 2.16
N THR A 124 25.70 -3.44 1.57
CA THR A 124 25.37 -2.22 2.31
C THR A 124 23.91 -2.23 2.75
N GLY A 125 23.65 -2.04 4.04
CA GLY A 125 22.30 -1.93 4.59
C GLY A 125 21.58 -0.68 4.09
N ILE A 126 20.40 -0.86 3.50
CA ILE A 126 19.50 0.21 3.07
C ILE A 126 18.24 0.18 3.91
N ASN A 127 17.92 1.34 4.49
CA ASN A 127 16.70 1.57 5.26
C ASN A 127 15.89 2.70 4.63
N VAL A 128 14.66 2.39 4.23
CA VAL A 128 13.67 3.36 3.74
C VAL A 128 12.34 3.04 4.41
N SER A 129 11.61 4.06 4.84
CA SER A 129 10.30 3.91 5.46
C SER A 129 9.44 5.09 5.07
N GLU A 130 8.45 4.84 4.21
CA GLU A 130 7.56 5.87 3.68
C GLU A 130 6.11 5.51 3.95
N LEU A 131 5.34 6.49 4.41
CA LEU A 131 3.92 6.39 4.64
C LEU A 131 3.19 7.32 3.67
N TYR A 132 2.20 6.81 2.95
CA TYR A 132 1.44 7.61 1.99
C TYR A 132 0.02 7.08 1.80
N LEU A 133 -0.84 7.91 1.22
CA LEU A 133 -2.14 7.50 0.73
C LEU A 133 -2.00 6.91 -0.68
N LYS A 134 -2.64 5.78 -0.94
CA LYS A 134 -2.73 5.19 -2.29
C LYS A 134 -3.95 5.71 -3.05
N LYS A 135 -3.87 5.58 -4.37
CA LYS A 135 -4.97 5.90 -5.29
C LYS A 135 -6.17 5.00 -5.13
#